data_AF-A0A936CIQ6-F1
#
_entry.id   AF-A0A936CIQ6-F1
#
_cell.length_a   1.000
_cell.length_b   1.000
_cell.length_c   1.000
_cell.angle_alpha   90.00
_cell.angle_beta   90.00
_cell.angle_gamma   90.00
#
_symmetry.space_group_name_H-M   'P 1'
#
loop_
_entity.id
_entity.type
_entity.pdbx_description
1 polymer ?
#
loop_
_entity_poly.entity_id
_entity_poly.type
_entity_poly.pdbx_seq_one_letter_code
_entity_poly.pdbx_strand_id
1 'polypeptide(L)'
;MRLGGASKIFIFSAYLFEAVILGVFGVFLAWIFSHTFVELFSKTTLLKRSYQITGWFFHMYELRIYLFAVLICMIAALIPSYLAMRSQIQEDLTEF
;
A
#
# COMPACT_ATOMS: atom_id res chain seq x y z
N MET A 1 -12.27 -18.53 -7.59
CA MET A 1 -13.46 -17.65 -7.42
C MET A 1 -14.44 -17.75 -8.59
N ARG A 2 -13.99 -17.66 -9.85
CA ARG A 2 -14.87 -17.78 -11.03
C ARG A 2 -15.63 -19.11 -11.13
N LEU A 3 -14.99 -20.21 -10.75
CA LEU A 3 -15.61 -21.55 -10.67
C LEU A 3 -16.76 -21.63 -9.65
N GLY A 4 -16.68 -20.83 -8.58
CA GLY A 4 -17.72 -20.74 -7.56
C GLY A 4 -18.90 -19.83 -7.94
N GLY A 5 -18.98 -19.40 -9.20
CA GLY A 5 -20.07 -18.53 -9.69
C GLY A 5 -19.86 -17.03 -9.44
N ALA A 6 -18.68 -16.60 -8.96
CA ALA A 6 -18.40 -15.18 -8.74
C ALA A 6 -18.42 -14.39 -10.06
N SER A 7 -19.10 -13.24 -10.07
CA SER A 7 -19.17 -12.39 -11.24
C SER A 7 -17.82 -11.72 -11.55
N LYS A 8 -17.60 -11.39 -12.83
CA LYS A 8 -16.39 -10.69 -13.29
C LYS A 8 -16.19 -9.35 -12.57
N ILE A 9 -17.28 -8.62 -12.35
CA ILE A 9 -17.29 -7.33 -11.65
C ILE A 9 -16.90 -7.52 -10.18
N PHE A 10 -17.39 -8.58 -9.55
CA PHE A 10 -17.02 -8.90 -8.17
C PHE A 10 -15.52 -9.12 -8.03
N ILE A 11 -14.90 -9.88 -8.93
CA ILE A 11 -13.45 -10.14 -8.90
C ILE A 11 -12.66 -8.85 -9.09
N PHE A 12 -13.04 -8.03 -10.07
CA PHE A 12 -12.41 -6.72 -10.27
C PHE A 12 -12.48 -5.85 -9.00
N SER A 13 -13.66 -5.77 -8.38
CA SER A 13 -13.84 -4.98 -7.15
C SER A 13 -13.08 -5.54 -5.96
N ALA A 14 -12.97 -6.87 -5.86
CA ALA A 14 -12.24 -7.54 -4.78
C ALA A 14 -10.74 -7.22 -4.86
N TYR A 15 -10.13 -7.33 -6.04
CA TYR A 15 -8.71 -7.01 -6.25
C TYR A 15 -8.41 -5.52 -6.00
N LEU A 16 -9.29 -4.62 -6.45
CA LEU A 16 -9.13 -3.20 -6.14
C LEU A 16 -9.23 -2.91 -4.64
N PHE A 17 -10.18 -3.55 -3.96
CA PHE A 17 -10.36 -3.36 -2.52
C PHE A 17 -9.19 -3.91 -1.72
N GLU A 18 -8.68 -5.08 -2.10
CA GLU A 18 -7.47 -5.67 -1.52
C GLU A 18 -6.26 -4.74 -1.70
N ALA A 19 -6.08 -4.15 -2.88
CA ALA A 19 -5.01 -3.19 -3.13
C ALA A 19 -5.10 -1.93 -2.24
N VAL A 20 -6.31 -1.44 -1.97
CA VAL A 20 -6.52 -0.34 -1.03
C VAL A 20 -6.12 -0.74 0.39
N ILE A 21 -6.57 -1.93 0.85
CA ILE A 21 -6.23 -2.44 2.18
C ILE A 21 -4.70 -2.56 2.30
N LEU A 22 -4.05 -3.22 1.35
CA LEU A 22 -2.60 -3.39 1.33
C LEU A 22 -1.86 -2.05 1.27
N GLY A 23 -2.35 -1.09 0.49
CA GLY A 23 -1.80 0.27 0.43
C GLY A 23 -1.87 0.99 1.77
N VAL A 24 -3.01 0.89 2.47
CA VAL A 24 -3.19 1.48 3.81
C VAL A 24 -2.25 0.81 4.83
N PHE A 25 -2.15 -0.52 4.82
CA PHE A 25 -1.20 -1.24 5.68
C PHE A 25 0.25 -0.86 5.37
N GLY A 26 0.61 -0.73 4.09
CA GLY A 26 1.93 -0.30 3.66
C GLY A 26 2.28 1.10 4.16
N VAL A 27 1.33 2.05 4.06
CA VAL A 27 1.48 3.40 4.61
C VAL A 27 1.66 3.38 6.13
N PHE A 28 0.86 2.58 6.85
CA PHE A 28 0.97 2.46 8.30
C PHE A 28 2.35 1.93 8.72
N LEU A 29 2.84 0.90 8.04
CA LEU A 29 4.19 0.39 8.27
C LEU A 29 5.25 1.43 7.92
N ALA A 30 5.14 2.09 6.77
CA ALA A 30 6.07 3.13 6.34
C ALA A 30 6.16 4.27 7.36
N TRP A 31 5.02 4.69 7.93
CA TRP A 31 4.96 5.66 9.01
C TRP A 31 5.74 5.19 10.24
N ILE A 32 5.44 3.99 10.76
CA ILE A 32 6.17 3.45 11.92
C ILE A 32 7.68 3.39 11.65
N PHE A 33 8.07 2.86 10.49
CA PHE A 33 9.47 2.73 10.12
C PHE A 33 10.15 4.10 10.00
N SER A 34 9.57 5.05 9.26
CA SER A 34 10.19 6.37 9.05
C SER A 34 10.40 7.10 10.36
N HIS A 35 9.37 7.13 11.23
CA HIS A 35 9.46 7.79 12.54
C HIS A 35 10.47 7.08 13.46
N THR A 36 10.50 5.75 13.46
CA THR A 36 11.48 4.97 14.25
C THR A 36 12.91 5.19 13.77
N PHE A 37 13.15 5.18 12.45
CA PHE A 37 14.46 5.43 11.88
C PHE A 37 14.94 6.84 12.20
N VAL A 38 14.11 7.87 12.01
CA VAL A 38 14.50 9.26 12.31
C VAL A 38 14.82 9.42 13.80
N GLU A 39 14.05 8.79 14.69
CA GLU A 39 14.34 8.82 16.13
C GLU A 39 15.67 8.12 16.46
N LEU A 40 15.95 6.97 15.85
CA LEU A 40 17.21 6.25 16.04
C LEU A 40 18.40 7.06 15.53
N PHE A 41 18.30 7.63 14.33
CA PHE A 41 19.32 8.51 13.76
C PHE A 41 19.54 9.75 14.62
N SER A 42 18.47 10.40 15.09
CA SER A 42 18.56 11.58 15.96
C SER A 42 19.27 11.30 17.29
N LYS A 43 19.18 10.07 17.81
CA LYS A 43 19.91 9.64 19.02
C LYS A 43 21.39 9.33 18.76
N THR A 44 21.73 8.71 17.63
CA THR A 44 23.11 8.31 17.32
C THR A 44 23.95 9.47 16.81
N THR A 45 23.32 10.51 16.26
CA THR A 45 23.98 11.72 15.78
C THR A 45 23.71 12.92 16.68
N LEU A 46 24.56 13.94 16.63
CA LEU A 46 24.34 15.21 17.35
C LEU A 46 23.15 16.02 16.81
N LEU A 47 22.32 15.46 15.91
CA LEU A 47 21.18 16.12 15.28
C LEU A 47 20.12 16.58 16.29
N LYS A 48 19.88 15.82 17.37
CA LYS A 48 18.99 16.27 18.45
C LYS A 48 19.48 17.55 19.12
N ARG A 49 20.80 17.69 19.28
CA ARG A 49 21.43 18.82 19.97
C ARG A 49 21.54 20.06 19.06
N SER A 50 21.84 19.85 17.78
CA SER A 50 22.05 20.96 16.83
C SER A 50 20.78 21.43 16.13
N TYR A 51 19.81 20.55 15.90
CA TYR A 51 18.65 20.83 15.04
C TYR A 51 17.29 20.50 15.67
N GLN A 52 17.25 19.99 16.92
CA GLN A 52 16.01 19.63 17.64
C GLN A 52 15.07 18.69 16.86
N ILE A 53 15.62 17.88 15.94
CA ILE A 53 14.82 16.94 15.14
C ILE A 53 14.34 15.79 16.03
N THR A 54 13.03 15.57 16.06
CA THR A 54 12.41 14.45 16.78
C THR A 54 11.72 13.53 15.78
N GLY A 55 11.85 12.22 16.00
CA GLY A 55 11.30 11.25 15.08
C GLY A 55 9.80 11.06 15.21
N TRP A 56 9.10 11.66 16.17
CA TRP A 56 7.66 11.42 16.42
C TRP A 56 6.76 12.62 16.12
N PHE A 57 7.30 13.64 15.46
CA PHE A 57 6.52 14.80 15.05
C PHE A 57 5.85 14.55 13.70
N PHE A 58 4.51 14.63 13.65
CA PHE A 58 3.74 14.46 12.42
C PHE A 58 3.53 15.80 11.73
N HIS A 59 3.84 15.87 10.43
CA HIS A 59 3.69 17.10 9.65
C HIS A 59 2.60 16.96 8.57
N MET A 60 1.86 18.04 8.27
CA MET A 60 0.76 18.02 7.30
C MET A 60 1.20 17.62 5.88
N TYR A 61 2.47 17.83 5.54
CA TYR A 61 3.04 17.38 4.28
C TYR A 61 3.21 15.84 4.23
N GLU A 62 3.41 15.17 5.35
CA GLU A 62 3.50 13.71 5.43
C GLU A 62 2.16 13.06 5.07
N LEU A 63 1.05 13.65 5.52
CA LEU A 63 -0.29 13.20 5.16
C LEU A 63 -0.50 13.21 3.63
N ARG A 64 0.00 14.24 2.94
CA ARG A 64 -0.08 14.31 1.47
C ARG A 64 0.71 13.18 0.83
N ILE A 65 1.92 12.89 1.33
CA ILE A 65 2.76 11.80 0.81
C ILE A 65 2.05 10.46 0.96
N TYR A 66 1.46 10.19 2.13
CA TYR A 66 0.72 8.96 2.39
C TYR A 66 -0.53 8.83 1.52
N LEU A 67 -1.28 9.91 1.32
CA LEU A 67 -2.42 9.91 0.39
C LEU A 67 -2.00 9.61 -1.05
N PHE A 68 -0.90 10.21 -1.53
CA PHE A 68 -0.37 9.90 -2.85
C PHE A 68 0.11 8.45 -2.96
N ALA A 69 0.71 7.88 -1.90
CA ALA A 69 1.13 6.48 -1.90
C ALA A 69 -0.06 5.53 -2.09
N VAL A 70 -1.17 5.74 -1.36
CA VAL A 70 -2.39 4.92 -1.53
C VAL A 70 -2.97 5.07 -2.94
N LEU A 71 -2.99 6.29 -3.49
CA LEU A 71 -3.44 6.53 -4.87
C LEU A 71 -2.58 5.77 -5.90
N ILE A 72 -1.26 5.76 -5.73
CA ILE A 72 -0.35 5.02 -6.60
C ILE A 72 -0.63 3.52 -6.50
N CYS A 73 -0.84 2.97 -5.31
CA CYS A 73 -1.22 1.57 -5.12
C CYS A 73 -2.52 1.23 -5.85
N MET A 74 -3.53 2.09 -5.76
CA MET A 74 -4.80 1.91 -6.49
C MET A 74 -4.60 1.91 -8.00
N ILE A 75 -3.83 2.87 -8.53
CA ILE A 75 -3.56 2.97 -9.96
C ILE A 75 -2.79 1.74 -10.45
N ALA A 76 -1.77 1.30 -9.69
CA ALA A 76 -1.00 0.11 -10.01
C ALA A 76 -1.87 -1.17 -10.04
N ALA A 77 -2.89 -1.24 -9.19
CA ALA A 77 -3.80 -2.37 -9.12
C ALA A 77 -4.85 -2.42 -10.24
N LEU A 78 -5.06 -1.35 -11.01
CA LEU A 78 -6.04 -1.34 -12.10
C LEU A 78 -5.74 -2.39 -13.18
N ILE A 79 -4.46 -2.52 -13.58
CA ILE A 79 -4.02 -3.48 -14.59
C ILE A 79 -4.27 -4.94 -14.14
N PRO A 80 -3.74 -5.40 -12.98
CA PRO A 80 -3.96 -6.77 -12.54
C PRO A 80 -5.44 -7.05 -12.25
N SER A 81 -6.20 -6.09 -11.72
CA SER A 81 -7.64 -6.25 -11.50
C SER A 81 -8.39 -6.47 -12.82
N TYR A 82 -8.02 -5.73 -13.87
CA TYR A 82 -8.61 -5.88 -15.19
C TYR A 82 -8.24 -7.22 -15.85
N LEU A 83 -7.00 -7.68 -15.68
CA LEU A 83 -6.57 -9.00 -16.15
C LEU A 83 -7.33 -10.12 -15.44
N ALA A 84 -7.48 -10.04 -14.11
CA ALA A 84 -8.25 -11.01 -13.32
C ALA A 84 -9.73 -11.07 -13.73
N MET A 85 -10.32 -9.95 -14.15
CA MET A 85 -11.68 -9.92 -14.69
C MET A 85 -11.81 -10.71 -16.01
N ARG A 86 -10.75 -10.71 -16.83
CA ARG A 86 -10.74 -11.31 -18.17
C ARG A 86 -10.21 -12.74 -18.23
N SER A 87 -9.54 -13.25 -17.19
CA SER A 87 -8.98 -14.61 -17.19
C SER A 87 -10.03 -15.67 -17.57
N GLN A 88 -9.70 -16.64 -18.41
CA GLN A 88 -10.63 -17.71 -18.74
C GLN A 88 -10.57 -18.79 -17.67
N ILE A 89 -11.73 -19.34 -17.30
CA ILE A 89 -11.85 -20.39 -16.26
C ILE A 89 -11.00 -21.61 -16.62
N GLN A 90 -10.89 -21.92 -17.92
CA GLN A 90 -10.13 -23.06 -18.42
C GLN A 90 -8.62 -22.85 -18.28
N GLU A 91 -8.11 -21.64 -18.54
CA GLU A 91 -6.68 -21.33 -18.37
C GLU A 91 -6.25 -21.45 -16.91
N ASP A 92 -7.05 -20.90 -15.98
CA ASP A 92 -6.79 -20.97 -14.52
C ASP A 92 -6.72 -22.42 -13.96
N LEU A 93 -7.33 -23.40 -14.64
CA LEU A 93 -7.34 -24.81 -14.23
C LEU A 93 -6.16 -25.63 -14.79
N THR A 94 -5.55 -25.17 -15.88
CA THR A 94 -4.44 -25.88 -16.53
C THR A 94 -3.08 -25.51 -15.94
N GLU A 95 -3.00 -24.42 -15.19
CA GLU A 95 -1.78 -23.97 -14.48
C GLU A 95 -1.62 -24.59 -13.07
N PHE A 96 -2.55 -25.45 -12.63
CA PHE A 96 -2.46 -26.25 -11.41
C PHE A 96 -2.14 -27.72 -11.73
#